data_AF-A0ABD0J2A0-F1
#
_entry.id   AF-A0ABD0J2A0-F1
#
_cell.length_a   1.000
_cell.length_b   1.000
_cell.length_c   1.000
_cell.angle_alpha   90.00
_cell.angle_beta   90.00
_cell.angle_gamma   90.00
#
_symmetry.space_group_name_H-M   'P 1'
#
loop_
_entity.id
_entity.type
_entity.pdbx_description
1 polymer ?
#
loop_
_entity_poly.entity_id
_entity_poly.type
_entity_poly.pdbx_seq_one_letter_code
_entity_poly.pdbx_strand_id
1 'polypeptide(L)'
;VFGLSVTACRQLNGYRDKNFHLLVSPDTCNPHLKSVPRQGYVMKVINTIDTNQPDILYVQTELMKHLQNRDIPVQEAVPAKDGRLINFYRFPAPDDKGHELENFRGENHSFDESFTSNFGETRVHAVCLRTFITGEVLYDITLTPDLCYKLGEFLGDITNALKDFYHPFYDTFDVIWSMNNVPQLSSLVHVITDPEDRRIINDVIREYSNTLLPRRHELRA
;
A
#
# COMPACT_ATOMS: atom_id res chain seq x y z
N VAL A 1 21.06 0.94 -5.33
CA VAL A 1 19.90 1.78 -5.73
C VAL A 1 19.74 2.98 -4.83
N PHE A 2 19.38 2.79 -3.55
CA PHE A 2 19.16 3.88 -2.60
C PHE A 2 20.43 4.46 -1.97
N GLY A 3 21.62 3.97 -2.33
CA GLY A 3 22.89 4.47 -1.77
C GLY A 3 23.12 4.15 -0.30
N LEU A 4 22.42 3.13 0.22
CA LEU A 4 22.46 2.67 1.61
C LEU A 4 23.06 1.27 1.69
N SER A 5 23.82 1.00 2.75
CA SER A 5 24.34 -0.34 3.07
C SER A 5 23.49 -0.96 4.18
N VAL A 6 22.80 -2.06 3.87
CA VAL A 6 21.93 -2.77 4.83
C VAL A 6 22.79 -3.56 5.83
N THR A 7 22.55 -3.35 7.11
CA THR A 7 23.21 -4.07 8.22
C THR A 7 22.31 -5.14 8.82
N ALA A 8 20.99 -4.95 8.77
CA ALA A 8 20.01 -5.97 9.12
C ALA A 8 18.72 -5.81 8.29
N CYS A 9 18.06 -6.93 8.00
CA CYS A 9 16.78 -6.96 7.30
C CYS A 9 15.84 -7.91 8.02
N ARG A 10 14.62 -7.45 8.30
CA ARG A 10 13.55 -8.26 8.89
C ARG A 10 12.27 -8.08 8.10
N GLN A 11 11.71 -9.17 7.61
CA GLN A 11 10.39 -9.12 6.97
C GLN A 11 9.32 -8.78 8.02
N LEU A 12 8.43 -7.86 7.67
CA LEU A 12 7.26 -7.48 8.46
C LEU A 12 6.02 -8.23 7.94
N ASN A 13 5.00 -8.32 8.79
CA ASN A 13 3.69 -8.82 8.37
C ASN A 13 3.14 -7.96 7.23
N GLY A 14 2.65 -8.59 6.18
CA GLY A 14 2.10 -7.94 5.00
C GLY A 14 1.07 -8.85 4.35
N TYR A 15 -0.12 -8.32 4.11
CA TYR A 15 -1.22 -9.09 3.53
C TYR A 15 -1.10 -9.18 2.00
N ARG A 16 -0.99 -8.02 1.32
CA ARG A 16 -0.82 -7.94 -0.14
C ARG A 16 0.64 -7.75 -0.56
N ASP A 17 1.34 -6.85 0.11
CA ASP A 17 2.72 -6.49 -0.20
C ASP A 17 3.73 -7.22 0.69
N LYS A 18 4.99 -7.30 0.23
CA LYS A 18 6.10 -7.70 1.09
C LYS A 18 6.77 -6.46 1.66
N ASN A 19 6.76 -6.33 2.99
CA ASN A 19 7.37 -5.22 3.71
C ASN A 19 8.62 -5.71 4.45
N PHE A 20 9.71 -4.95 4.39
CA PHE A 20 10.97 -5.27 5.05
C PHE A 20 11.45 -4.09 5.87
N HIS A 21 11.67 -4.30 7.17
CA HIS A 21 12.37 -3.35 8.03
C HIS A 21 13.87 -3.50 7.82
N LEU A 22 14.51 -2.43 7.39
CA LEU A 22 15.93 -2.37 7.08
C LEU A 22 16.65 -1.47 8.09
N LEU A 23 17.63 -2.03 8.79
CA LEU A 23 18.67 -1.24 9.44
C LEU A 23 19.83 -1.06 8.48
N VAL A 24 20.44 0.11 8.50
CA VAL A 24 21.46 0.53 7.53
C VAL A 24 22.62 1.21 8.25
N SER A 25 23.80 1.22 7.62
CA SER A 25 24.94 2.00 8.14
C SER A 25 24.63 3.50 8.14
N PRO A 26 25.25 4.28 9.06
CA PRO A 26 25.13 5.74 9.05
C PRO A 26 25.67 6.38 7.75
N ASP A 27 26.67 5.74 7.14
CA ASP A 27 27.27 6.20 5.88
C ASP A 27 26.31 5.95 4.72
N THR A 28 26.09 6.99 3.91
CA THR A 28 25.24 6.93 2.72
C THR A 28 25.91 7.66 1.56
N CYS A 29 25.78 7.10 0.35
CA CYS A 29 26.14 7.79 -0.90
C CYS A 29 24.91 8.34 -1.63
N ASN A 30 23.78 8.46 -0.94
CA ASN A 30 22.56 9.04 -1.48
C ASN A 30 22.59 10.58 -1.36
N PRO A 31 22.64 11.32 -2.48
CA PRO A 31 22.71 12.79 -2.44
C PRO A 31 21.45 13.45 -1.88
N HIS A 32 20.34 12.72 -1.79
CA HIS A 32 19.07 13.22 -1.27
C HIS A 32 18.92 13.03 0.25
N LEU A 33 19.82 12.29 0.90
CA LEU A 33 19.75 12.00 2.33
C LEU A 33 20.75 12.86 3.11
N LYS A 34 20.24 13.74 3.97
CA LYS A 34 21.07 14.53 4.90
C LYS A 34 21.62 13.69 6.05
N SER A 35 20.86 12.71 6.50
CA SER A 35 21.22 11.78 7.55
C SER A 35 20.42 10.49 7.42
N VAL A 36 20.92 9.43 8.04
CA VAL A 36 20.27 8.12 8.09
C VAL A 36 19.64 7.93 9.47
N PRO A 37 18.30 7.73 9.58
CA PRO A 37 17.64 7.48 10.85
C PRO A 37 18.15 6.20 11.51
N ARG A 38 18.37 6.22 12.83
CA ARG A 38 18.86 5.06 13.60
C ARG A 38 17.91 3.87 13.53
N GLN A 39 16.60 4.14 13.45
CA GLN A 39 15.55 3.15 13.30
C GLN A 39 15.44 2.57 11.88
N GLY A 40 16.19 3.12 10.92
CA GLY A 40 16.22 2.66 9.54
C GLY A 40 14.94 2.97 8.76
N TYR A 41 14.61 2.06 7.84
CA TYR A 41 13.60 2.27 6.80
C TYR A 41 12.69 1.05 6.63
N VAL A 42 11.56 1.24 5.96
CA VAL A 42 10.71 0.17 5.44
C VAL A 42 10.84 0.13 3.93
N MET A 43 11.36 -0.96 3.38
CA MET A 43 11.26 -1.27 1.96
C MET A 43 9.96 -2.02 1.71
N LYS A 44 9.16 -1.52 0.77
CA LYS A 44 7.92 -2.18 0.33
C LYS A 44 8.11 -2.69 -1.09
N VAL A 45 7.88 -3.97 -1.29
CA VAL A 45 7.73 -4.59 -2.61
C VAL A 45 6.23 -4.76 -2.84
N ILE A 46 5.70 -3.94 -3.74
CA ILE A 46 4.27 -3.78 -3.99
C ILE A 46 3.76 -4.98 -4.79
N ASN A 47 2.55 -5.44 -4.49
CA ASN A 47 1.89 -6.51 -5.22
C ASN A 47 1.73 -6.18 -6.72
N THR A 48 1.49 -7.21 -7.54
CA THR A 48 1.43 -7.06 -9.00
C THR A 48 0.25 -6.23 -9.48
N ILE A 49 -0.88 -6.25 -8.77
CA ILE A 49 -2.09 -5.50 -9.17
C ILE A 49 -1.79 -4.00 -9.06
N ASP A 50 -1.30 -3.56 -7.90
CA ASP A 50 -1.00 -2.14 -7.67
C ASP A 50 0.26 -1.70 -8.43
N THR A 51 1.20 -2.61 -8.71
CA THR A 51 2.35 -2.32 -9.59
C THR A 51 1.91 -1.97 -11.01
N ASN A 52 0.85 -2.61 -11.52
CA ASN A 52 0.30 -2.36 -12.85
C ASN A 52 -0.56 -1.09 -12.92
N GLN A 53 -0.76 -0.38 -11.79
CA GLN A 53 -1.43 0.91 -11.71
C GLN A 53 -0.59 1.90 -10.90
N PRO A 54 0.63 2.24 -11.36
CA PRO A 54 1.62 2.93 -10.53
C PRO A 54 1.18 4.32 -10.06
N ASP A 55 0.23 4.96 -10.74
CA ASP A 55 -0.37 6.24 -10.34
C ASP A 55 -0.89 6.21 -8.89
N ILE A 56 -1.46 5.08 -8.44
CA ILE A 56 -1.94 4.95 -7.05
C ILE A 56 -0.80 5.18 -6.04
N LEU A 57 0.41 4.76 -6.37
CA LEU A 57 1.58 4.84 -5.49
C LEU A 57 2.15 6.26 -5.45
N TYR A 58 2.11 6.97 -6.59
CA TYR A 58 2.50 8.39 -6.66
C TYR A 58 1.51 9.24 -5.86
N VAL A 59 0.21 9.05 -6.09
CA VAL A 59 -0.85 9.77 -5.39
C VAL A 59 -0.85 9.48 -3.89
N GLN A 60 -0.64 8.22 -3.50
CA GLN A 60 -0.45 7.87 -2.09
C GLN A 60 0.73 8.64 -1.47
N THR A 61 1.82 8.83 -2.23
CA THR A 61 3.00 9.56 -1.75
C THR A 61 2.72 11.05 -1.60
N GLU A 62 1.94 11.65 -2.51
CA GLU A 62 1.49 13.04 -2.38
C GLU A 62 0.52 13.24 -1.21
N LEU A 63 -0.43 12.31 -1.02
CA LEU A 63 -1.35 12.31 0.12
C LEU A 63 -0.58 12.26 1.44
N MET A 64 0.41 11.36 1.55
CA MET A 64 1.23 11.27 2.76
C MET A 64 2.05 12.54 3.00
N LYS A 65 2.58 13.16 1.94
CA LYS A 65 3.27 14.46 2.06
C LYS A 65 2.31 15.56 2.52
N HIS A 66 1.07 15.57 2.05
CA HIS A 66 0.03 16.52 2.47
C HIS A 66 -0.32 16.37 3.96
N LEU A 67 -0.41 15.13 4.45
CA LEU A 67 -0.59 14.82 5.87
C LEU A 67 0.61 15.29 6.70
N GLN A 68 1.83 15.00 6.24
CA GLN A 68 3.06 15.41 6.92
C GLN A 68 3.17 16.93 7.06
N ASN A 69 2.77 17.70 6.03
CA ASN A 69 2.74 19.17 6.08
C ASN A 69 1.72 19.74 7.09
N ARG A 70 0.86 18.89 7.66
CA ARG A 70 -0.11 19.21 8.72
C ARG A 70 0.23 18.50 10.03
N ASP A 71 1.50 18.17 10.21
CA ASP A 71 2.06 17.53 11.40
C ASP A 71 1.44 16.17 11.75
N ILE A 72 0.78 15.52 10.78
CA ILE A 72 0.28 14.16 10.96
C ILE A 72 1.46 13.19 10.78
N PRO A 73 1.79 12.37 11.80
CA PRO A 73 2.86 11.38 11.72
C PRO A 73 2.51 10.29 10.70
N VAL A 74 3.18 10.33 9.56
CA VAL A 74 3.11 9.30 8.51
C VAL A 74 4.51 8.94 8.03
N GLN A 75 4.63 7.84 7.29
CA GLN A 75 5.91 7.49 6.70
C GLN A 75 6.28 8.54 5.64
N GLU A 76 7.57 8.77 5.42
CA GLU A 76 8.04 9.65 4.35
C GLU A 76 8.65 8.80 3.24
N ALA A 77 8.38 9.12 1.98
CA ALA A 77 8.98 8.44 0.85
C ALA A 77 10.45 8.85 0.69
N VAL A 78 11.33 7.87 0.57
CA VAL A 78 12.78 8.07 0.47
C VAL A 78 13.21 7.89 -1.00
N PRO A 79 13.77 8.93 -1.65
CA PRO A 79 14.20 8.82 -3.03
C PRO A 79 15.42 7.92 -3.19
N ALA A 80 15.48 7.22 -4.31
CA ALA A 80 16.70 6.58 -4.79
C ALA A 80 17.75 7.64 -5.19
N LYS A 81 18.99 7.20 -5.48
CA LYS A 81 20.09 8.11 -5.85
C LYS A 81 19.81 8.96 -7.08
N ASP A 82 18.91 8.50 -7.96
CA ASP A 82 18.48 9.19 -9.17
C ASP A 82 17.26 10.09 -8.95
N GLY A 83 16.81 10.24 -7.70
CA GLY A 83 15.65 11.05 -7.30
C GLY A 83 14.30 10.35 -7.40
N ARG A 84 14.22 9.13 -7.95
CA ARG A 84 12.94 8.42 -8.08
C ARG A 84 12.44 7.88 -6.74
N LEU A 85 11.17 8.18 -6.42
CA LEU A 85 10.49 7.68 -5.21
C LEU A 85 9.96 6.25 -5.39
N ILE A 86 9.65 5.87 -6.63
CA ILE A 86 9.13 4.57 -7.01
C ILE A 86 10.06 3.97 -8.05
N ASN A 87 10.50 2.74 -7.81
CA ASN A 87 11.44 2.03 -8.66
C ASN A 87 10.83 0.69 -9.07
N PHE A 88 11.11 0.20 -10.27
CA PHE A 88 10.54 -1.05 -10.77
C PHE A 88 11.62 -2.10 -10.95
N TYR A 89 11.36 -3.31 -10.48
CA TYR A 89 12.29 -4.44 -10.53
C TYR A 89 11.60 -5.67 -11.05
N ARG A 90 12.34 -6.46 -11.83
CA ARG A 90 11.95 -7.83 -12.17
C ARG A 90 12.38 -8.77 -11.06
N PHE A 91 11.45 -9.60 -10.62
CA PHE A 91 11.67 -10.73 -9.73
C PHE A 91 11.29 -12.00 -10.48
N PRO A 92 11.89 -13.16 -10.16
CA PRO A 92 11.42 -14.44 -10.69
C PRO A 92 9.94 -14.63 -10.42
N ALA A 93 9.20 -15.08 -11.43
CA ALA A 93 7.87 -15.62 -11.19
C ALA A 93 8.03 -16.99 -10.52
N PRO A 94 7.27 -17.31 -9.45
CA PRO A 94 7.14 -18.70 -9.06
C PRO A 94 6.56 -19.48 -10.25
N ASP A 95 7.02 -20.71 -10.47
CA ASP A 95 6.38 -21.60 -11.43
C ASP A 95 4.92 -21.91 -11.01
N ASP A 96 4.14 -22.59 -11.85
CA ASP A 96 2.74 -22.96 -11.55
C ASP A 96 2.58 -23.80 -10.26
N LYS A 97 3.69 -24.25 -9.65
CA LYS A 97 3.77 -25.03 -8.41
C LYS A 97 4.36 -24.24 -7.23
N GLY A 98 4.74 -22.98 -7.43
CA GLY A 98 5.27 -22.09 -6.40
C GLY A 98 6.77 -22.21 -6.13
N HIS A 99 7.56 -22.86 -7.00
CA HIS A 99 9.00 -22.94 -6.83
C HIS A 99 9.69 -21.63 -7.25
N GLU A 100 10.55 -21.10 -6.39
CA GLU A 100 11.41 -19.94 -6.70
C GLU A 100 12.59 -20.38 -7.58
N LEU A 101 12.91 -19.62 -8.64
CA LEU A 101 14.13 -19.83 -9.41
C LEU A 101 15.34 -19.42 -8.59
N GLU A 102 16.24 -20.37 -8.30
CA GLU A 102 17.52 -20.07 -7.66
C GLU A 102 18.42 -19.22 -8.59
N ASN A 103 19.14 -18.24 -8.01
CA ASN A 103 20.20 -17.41 -8.65
C ASN A 103 19.79 -16.20 -9.52
N PHE A 104 18.59 -15.60 -9.36
CA PHE A 104 18.26 -14.35 -10.05
C PHE A 104 18.78 -13.10 -9.32
N ARG A 105 19.46 -12.20 -10.04
CA ARG A 105 19.80 -10.84 -9.57
C ARG A 105 18.86 -9.84 -10.24
N GLY A 106 18.01 -9.18 -9.46
CA GLY A 106 17.07 -8.18 -9.97
C GLY A 106 17.77 -7.04 -10.71
N GLU A 107 17.30 -6.73 -11.92
CA GLU A 107 17.77 -5.61 -12.73
C GLU A 107 16.83 -4.41 -12.57
N ASN A 108 17.41 -3.20 -12.45
CA ASN A 108 16.69 -1.93 -12.41
C ASN A 108 16.29 -1.50 -13.82
N HIS A 109 15.01 -1.27 -14.07
CA HIS A 109 14.51 -0.79 -15.37
C HIS A 109 13.64 0.46 -15.20
N SER A 110 13.69 1.39 -16.16
CA SER A 110 12.69 2.47 -16.27
C SER A 110 11.32 1.87 -16.61
N PHE A 111 10.24 2.46 -16.10
CA PHE A 111 8.89 2.08 -16.50
C PHE A 111 8.73 2.37 -18.00
N ASP A 112 8.57 1.33 -18.81
CA ASP A 112 8.16 1.39 -20.21
C ASP A 112 6.75 0.78 -20.27
N GLU A 113 5.86 1.30 -21.11
CA GLU A 113 4.51 0.77 -21.26
C GLU A 113 4.51 -0.53 -22.10
N SER A 114 5.62 -0.86 -22.77
CA SER A 114 5.78 -2.09 -23.57
C SER A 114 6.06 -3.37 -22.75
N PHE A 115 5.65 -3.39 -21.48
CA PHE A 115 5.84 -4.51 -20.55
C PHE A 115 4.80 -5.62 -20.75
N THR A 116 4.81 -6.27 -21.92
CA THR A 116 4.15 -7.56 -22.06
C THR A 116 4.97 -8.62 -21.33
N SER A 117 4.39 -9.23 -20.31
CA SER A 117 4.92 -10.43 -19.69
C SER A 117 5.04 -11.51 -20.76
N ASN A 118 6.26 -11.86 -21.16
CA ASN A 118 6.49 -13.21 -21.67
C ASN A 118 6.12 -14.15 -20.51
N PHE A 119 5.01 -14.85 -20.66
CA PHE A 119 4.51 -15.83 -19.70
C PHE A 119 5.65 -16.82 -19.39
N GLY A 120 6.15 -16.81 -18.16
CA GLY A 120 6.99 -17.90 -17.64
C GLY A 120 8.07 -17.54 -16.63
N GLU A 121 8.76 -16.40 -16.74
CA GLU A 121 10.06 -16.28 -16.05
C GLU A 121 10.18 -15.14 -15.02
N THR A 122 9.60 -13.97 -15.25
CA THR A 122 9.74 -12.83 -14.33
C THR A 122 8.46 -12.02 -14.17
N ARG A 123 8.27 -11.43 -12.98
CA ARG A 123 7.22 -10.47 -12.64
C ARG A 123 7.83 -9.15 -12.25
N VAL A 124 7.16 -8.06 -12.61
CA VAL A 124 7.60 -6.73 -12.24
C VAL A 124 6.88 -6.31 -10.98
N HIS A 125 7.63 -5.71 -10.07
CA HIS A 125 7.11 -5.14 -8.85
C HIS A 125 7.64 -3.73 -8.68
N ALA A 126 6.75 -2.82 -8.28
CA ALA A 126 7.15 -1.53 -7.76
C ALA A 126 7.81 -1.72 -6.38
N VAL A 127 8.87 -0.97 -6.14
CA VAL A 127 9.65 -0.99 -4.90
C VAL A 127 9.84 0.44 -4.43
N CYS A 128 9.39 0.68 -3.21
CA CYS A 128 9.45 1.98 -2.55
C CYS A 128 10.20 1.85 -1.23
N LEU A 129 11.00 2.86 -0.88
CA LEU A 129 11.62 2.97 0.43
C LEU A 129 10.89 4.06 1.22
N ARG A 130 10.56 3.79 2.48
CA ARG A 130 9.88 4.74 3.36
C ARG A 130 10.55 4.81 4.72
N THR A 131 10.39 5.92 5.45
CA THR A 131 10.89 5.99 6.84
C THR A 131 10.18 4.97 7.75
N PHE A 132 10.93 4.44 8.73
CA PHE A 132 10.36 3.57 9.75
C PHE A 132 9.71 4.40 10.86
N ILE A 133 8.45 4.12 11.19
CA ILE A 133 7.75 4.68 12.34
C ILE A 133 7.93 3.70 13.50
N THR A 134 8.56 4.18 14.57
CA THR A 134 8.72 3.42 15.81
C THR A 134 7.42 3.38 16.59
N GLY A 135 7.10 2.23 17.16
CA GLY A 135 5.94 2.06 18.01
C GLY A 135 5.55 0.59 18.12
N GLU A 136 4.48 0.35 18.87
CA GLU A 136 3.84 -0.95 18.99
C GLU A 136 2.66 -1.02 18.02
N VAL A 137 2.42 -2.19 17.44
CA VAL A 137 1.28 -2.39 16.54
C VAL A 137 0.01 -2.49 17.39
N LEU A 138 -1.04 -1.75 17.01
CA LEU A 138 -2.29 -1.71 17.79
C LEU A 138 -2.90 -3.10 18.06
N TYR A 139 -2.69 -4.06 17.15
CA TYR A 139 -3.14 -5.46 17.30
C TYR A 139 -2.54 -6.16 18.53
N ASP A 140 -1.29 -5.82 18.89
CA ASP A 140 -0.57 -6.45 20.00
C ASP A 140 -0.85 -5.76 21.35
N ILE A 141 -1.64 -4.67 21.34
CA ILE A 141 -1.90 -3.85 22.52
C ILE A 141 -3.32 -4.10 23.03
N THR A 142 -3.48 -4.15 24.36
CA THR A 142 -4.82 -4.18 24.97
C THR A 142 -5.50 -2.82 24.82
N LEU A 143 -6.64 -2.79 24.13
CA LEU A 143 -7.44 -1.57 23.98
C LEU A 143 -8.01 -1.13 25.33
N THR A 144 -7.71 0.11 25.71
CA THR A 144 -8.27 0.77 26.89
C THR A 144 -9.16 1.93 26.46
N PRO A 145 -10.12 2.39 27.29
CA PRO A 145 -10.94 3.54 26.96
C PRO A 145 -10.13 4.81 26.60
N ASP A 146 -9.02 5.05 27.31
CA ASP A 146 -8.11 6.18 27.04
C ASP A 146 -7.40 6.04 25.68
N LEU A 147 -6.93 4.84 25.34
CA LEU A 147 -6.31 4.58 24.04
C LEU A 147 -7.33 4.73 22.90
N CYS A 148 -8.56 4.26 23.08
CA CYS A 148 -9.64 4.43 22.11
C CYS A 148 -9.99 5.91 21.92
N TYR A 149 -10.01 6.71 23.00
CA TYR A 149 -10.23 8.14 22.92
C TYR A 149 -9.13 8.84 22.10
N LYS A 150 -7.85 8.57 22.41
CA LYS A 150 -6.70 9.11 21.65
C LYS A 150 -6.70 8.68 20.19
N LEU A 151 -7.07 7.43 19.90
CA LEU A 151 -7.23 6.95 18.53
C LEU A 151 -8.33 7.74 17.81
N GLY A 152 -9.44 8.03 18.48
CA GLY A 152 -10.51 8.87 17.96
C GLY A 152 -10.05 10.29 17.64
N GLU A 153 -9.31 10.93 18.55
CA GLU A 153 -8.70 12.25 18.31
C GLU A 153 -7.78 12.23 17.09
N PHE A 154 -6.88 11.25 17.01
CA PHE A 154 -5.97 11.09 15.88
C PHE A 154 -6.68 10.85 14.55
N LEU A 155 -7.75 10.05 14.52
CA LEU A 155 -8.58 9.86 13.33
C LEU A 155 -9.30 11.16 12.94
N GLY A 156 -9.73 11.95 13.93
CA GLY A 156 -10.29 13.28 13.71
C GLY A 156 -9.28 14.23 13.06
N ASP A 157 -8.03 14.20 13.53
CA ASP A 157 -6.93 15.02 12.99
C ASP A 157 -6.60 14.64 11.55
N ILE A 158 -6.48 13.33 11.24
CA ILE A 158 -6.31 12.86 9.86
C ILE A 158 -7.47 13.34 8.99
N THR A 159 -8.71 13.15 9.45
CA THR A 159 -9.91 13.56 8.72
C THR A 159 -9.89 15.05 8.42
N ASN A 160 -9.54 15.88 9.41
CA ASN A 160 -9.42 17.32 9.25
C ASN A 160 -8.30 17.69 8.27
N ALA A 161 -7.15 17.02 8.36
CA ALA A 161 -5.99 17.27 7.51
C ALA A 161 -6.24 16.93 6.03
N LEU A 162 -7.16 16.01 5.74
CA LEU A 162 -7.50 15.59 4.38
C LEU A 162 -8.62 16.42 3.74
N LYS A 163 -9.29 17.32 4.46
CA LYS A 163 -10.46 18.07 3.97
C LYS A 163 -10.21 18.87 2.68
N ASP A 164 -9.00 19.38 2.52
CA ASP A 164 -8.58 20.21 1.39
C ASP A 164 -7.60 19.48 0.46
N PHE A 165 -7.39 18.18 0.67
CA PHE A 165 -6.59 17.37 -0.23
C PHE A 165 -7.42 17.03 -1.48
N TYR A 166 -6.88 17.35 -2.66
CA TYR A 166 -7.48 16.98 -3.94
C TYR A 166 -6.39 16.48 -4.88
N HIS A 167 -6.71 15.42 -5.63
CA HIS A 167 -5.87 14.93 -6.72
C HIS A 167 -6.76 14.32 -7.81
N PRO A 168 -6.59 14.67 -9.11
CA PRO A 168 -7.46 14.22 -10.21
C PRO A 168 -7.61 12.70 -10.35
N PHE A 169 -6.60 11.94 -9.93
CA PHE A 169 -6.68 10.47 -9.85
C PHE A 169 -7.91 9.98 -9.08
N TYR A 170 -8.30 10.66 -7.99
CA TYR A 170 -9.46 10.26 -7.19
C TYR A 170 -10.81 10.54 -7.86
N ASP A 171 -10.85 11.31 -8.95
CA ASP A 171 -12.09 11.55 -9.70
C ASP A 171 -12.54 10.29 -10.45
N THR A 172 -11.59 9.42 -10.79
CA THR A 172 -11.84 8.16 -11.51
C THR A 172 -11.41 6.92 -10.72
N PHE A 173 -10.77 7.10 -9.56
CA PHE A 173 -10.33 6.00 -8.72
C PHE A 173 -11.51 5.22 -8.19
N ASP A 174 -11.59 3.96 -8.60
CA ASP A 174 -12.67 3.07 -8.21
C ASP A 174 -12.11 1.68 -7.90
N VAL A 175 -12.29 1.23 -6.66
CA VAL A 175 -11.82 -0.06 -6.17
C VAL A 175 -12.99 -0.97 -5.85
N ILE A 176 -12.76 -2.27 -5.75
CA ILE A 176 -13.81 -3.24 -5.41
C ILE A 176 -14.54 -2.93 -4.08
N TRP A 177 -13.89 -2.18 -3.19
CA TRP A 177 -14.44 -1.73 -1.91
C TRP A 177 -15.18 -0.39 -1.97
N SER A 178 -15.18 0.28 -3.13
CA SER A 178 -16.00 1.46 -3.35
C SER A 178 -17.48 1.10 -3.22
N MET A 179 -18.27 2.02 -2.70
CA MET A 179 -19.73 1.87 -2.61
C MET A 179 -20.40 1.63 -3.98
N ASN A 180 -19.76 2.05 -5.07
CA ASN A 180 -20.23 1.74 -6.43
C ASN A 180 -20.12 0.25 -6.81
N ASN A 181 -19.21 -0.49 -6.18
CA ASN A 181 -18.82 -1.84 -6.56
C ASN A 181 -19.36 -2.94 -5.64
N VAL A 182 -20.17 -2.59 -4.64
CA VAL A 182 -20.84 -3.55 -3.74
C VAL A 182 -21.55 -4.70 -4.49
N PRO A 183 -22.26 -4.48 -5.62
CA PRO A 183 -22.87 -5.60 -6.37
C PRO A 183 -21.86 -6.62 -6.89
N GLN A 184 -20.64 -6.20 -7.22
CA GLN A 184 -19.59 -7.07 -7.76
C GLN A 184 -19.11 -8.08 -6.73
N LEU A 185 -19.28 -7.80 -5.44
CA LEU A 185 -18.95 -8.70 -4.34
C LEU A 185 -19.75 -10.01 -4.39
N SER A 186 -20.91 -10.03 -5.06
CA SER A 186 -21.72 -11.24 -5.27
C SER A 186 -20.91 -12.39 -5.88
N SER A 187 -19.97 -12.06 -6.79
CA SER A 187 -19.06 -13.03 -7.40
C SER A 187 -18.10 -13.68 -6.40
N LEU A 188 -17.82 -13.03 -5.27
CA LEU A 188 -16.88 -13.49 -4.25
C LEU A 188 -17.57 -14.20 -3.08
N VAL A 189 -18.90 -14.13 -2.94
CA VAL A 189 -19.61 -14.70 -1.78
C VAL A 189 -19.37 -16.21 -1.61
N HIS A 190 -19.00 -16.90 -2.69
CA HIS A 190 -18.68 -18.33 -2.67
C HIS A 190 -17.49 -18.70 -1.75
N VAL A 191 -16.61 -17.75 -1.42
CA VAL A 191 -15.45 -18.01 -0.54
C VAL A 191 -15.83 -18.13 0.94
N ILE A 192 -17.01 -17.64 1.32
CA ILE A 192 -17.51 -17.69 2.70
C ILE A 192 -18.03 -19.09 2.97
N THR A 193 -17.47 -19.76 3.97
CA THR A 193 -17.79 -21.16 4.27
C THR A 193 -19.16 -21.29 4.93
N ASP A 194 -19.47 -20.40 5.88
CA ASP A 194 -20.71 -20.42 6.63
C ASP A 194 -21.94 -20.10 5.73
N PRO A 195 -22.95 -20.98 5.66
CA PRO A 195 -24.13 -20.75 4.83
C PRO A 195 -24.99 -19.57 5.26
N GLU A 196 -25.05 -19.27 6.56
CA GLU A 196 -25.89 -18.20 7.10
C GLU A 196 -25.24 -16.84 6.83
N ASP A 197 -23.92 -16.72 7.01
CA ASP A 197 -23.17 -15.53 6.61
C ASP A 197 -23.31 -15.27 5.10
N ARG A 198 -23.22 -16.31 4.27
CA ARG A 198 -23.47 -16.20 2.82
C ARG A 198 -24.87 -15.68 2.50
N ARG A 199 -25.89 -16.16 3.22
CA ARG A 199 -27.27 -15.71 3.04
C ARG A 199 -27.41 -14.24 3.40
N ILE A 200 -26.91 -13.85 4.58
CA ILE A 200 -26.96 -12.46 5.08
C ILE A 200 -26.24 -11.52 4.11
N ILE A 201 -25.03 -11.86 3.67
CA ILE A 201 -24.25 -11.02 2.77
C ILE A 201 -24.94 -10.86 1.41
N ASN A 202 -25.51 -11.93 0.84
CA ASN A 202 -26.30 -11.83 -0.39
C ASN A 202 -27.54 -10.95 -0.21
N ASP A 203 -28.22 -11.03 0.93
CA ASP A 203 -29.37 -10.18 1.24
C ASP A 203 -28.97 -8.71 1.33
N VAL A 204 -27.85 -8.40 1.99
CA VAL A 204 -27.29 -7.03 2.07
C VAL A 204 -26.91 -6.51 0.69
N ILE A 205 -26.21 -7.31 -0.12
CA ILE A 205 -25.82 -6.90 -1.49
C ILE A 205 -27.07 -6.63 -2.33
N ARG A 206 -28.09 -7.47 -2.24
CA ARG A 206 -29.36 -7.31 -2.95
C ARG A 206 -30.08 -6.03 -2.52
N GLU A 207 -30.21 -5.80 -1.22
CA GLU A 207 -30.89 -4.62 -0.67
C GLU A 207 -30.14 -3.33 -1.03
N TYR A 208 -28.81 -3.35 -0.89
CA TYR A 208 -27.96 -2.24 -1.33
C TYR A 208 -28.18 -1.91 -2.81
N SER A 209 -28.21 -2.95 -3.66
CA SER A 209 -28.39 -2.78 -5.10
C SER A 209 -29.76 -2.25 -5.49
N ASN A 210 -30.81 -2.69 -4.79
CA ASN A 210 -32.19 -2.32 -5.11
C ASN A 210 -32.62 -0.97 -4.52
N THR A 211 -32.09 -0.62 -3.34
CA THR A 211 -32.59 0.51 -2.55
C THR A 211 -31.62 1.68 -2.51
N LEU A 212 -30.32 1.39 -2.35
CA LEU A 212 -29.31 2.44 -2.13
C LEU A 212 -28.68 2.92 -3.43
N LEU A 213 -28.34 2.03 -4.36
CA LEU A 213 -27.75 2.43 -5.64
C LEU A 213 -28.60 3.44 -6.43
N PRO A 214 -29.95 3.27 -6.56
CA PRO A 214 -30.77 4.24 -7.29
C PRO A 214 -30.77 5.63 -6.65
N ARG A 215 -30.64 5.69 -5.32
CA ARG A 215 -30.71 6.90 -4.51
C ARG A 215 -29.33 7.46 -4.15
N ARG A 216 -28.25 6.93 -4.72
CA ARG A 216 -26.88 7.30 -4.36
C ARG A 216 -26.60 8.80 -4.42
N HIS A 217 -27.23 9.49 -5.36
CA HIS A 217 -27.07 10.93 -5.56
C HIS A 217 -27.68 11.77 -4.43
N GLU A 218 -28.54 11.17 -3.60
CA GLU A 218 -29.14 11.79 -2.40
C GLU A 218 -28.27 11.61 -1.15
N LEU A 219 -27.27 10.71 -1.21
CA LEU A 219 -26.39 10.40 -0.09
C LEU A 219 -25.10 11.24 -0.22
N ARG A 220 -24.58 11.75 0.90
CA ARG A 220 -23.24 12.34 0.90
C ARG A 220 -22.21 11.24 0.64
N ALA A 221 -21.42 11.41 -0.41
CA ALA A 221 -20.15 10.71 -0.58
C ALA A 221 -19.08 11.31 0.33
#